data_AF-A0A0F5R034-F1
#
_entry.id   AF-A0A0F5R034-F1
#
_cell.length_a   1.000
_cell.length_b   1.000
_cell.length_c   1.000
_cell.angle_alpha   90.00
_cell.angle_beta   90.00
_cell.angle_gamma   90.00
#
_symmetry.space_group_name_H-M   'P 1'
#
loop_
_entity.id
_entity.type
_entity.pdbx_description
1 polymer ?
#
loop_
_entity_poly.entity_id
_entity_poly.type
_entity_poly.pdbx_seq_one_letter_code
_entity_poly.pdbx_strand_id
1 'polypeptide(L)'
;MKESQDSKRKVALVTGASGVIGRNLIEHLASLPDWEIIGVSRRGGEPSARLRYIAADLLDPADSREKLGGLSGVTHIFYAAYQDRPTWAELVEPNVAMRISS
;
A
#
# COMPACT_ATOMS: atom_id res chain seq x y z
N MET A 1 -4.88 -34.52 -14.86
CA MET A 1 -5.47 -33.19 -15.17
C MET A 1 -4.86 -32.21 -14.18
N LYS A 2 -4.07 -31.23 -14.62
CA LYS A 2 -3.42 -30.26 -13.72
C LYS A 2 -4.49 -29.26 -13.27
N GLU A 3 -4.64 -29.10 -11.96
CA GLU A 3 -5.40 -28.00 -11.38
C GLU A 3 -4.77 -26.69 -11.87
N SER A 4 -5.50 -25.94 -12.70
CA SER A 4 -5.21 -24.53 -12.92
C SER A 4 -5.53 -23.81 -11.62
N GLN A 5 -4.52 -23.66 -10.76
CA GLN A 5 -4.56 -22.70 -9.67
C GLN A 5 -4.78 -21.32 -10.31
N ASP A 6 -6.02 -20.84 -10.26
CA ASP A 6 -6.34 -19.44 -10.53
C ASP A 6 -5.60 -18.62 -9.47
N SER A 7 -4.35 -18.22 -9.76
CA SER A 7 -3.60 -17.37 -8.86
C SER A 7 -4.30 -16.02 -8.87
N LYS A 8 -5.21 -15.82 -7.90
CA LYS A 8 -5.91 -14.55 -7.70
C LYS A 8 -4.87 -13.44 -7.68
N ARG A 9 -4.87 -12.64 -8.74
CA ARG A 9 -3.95 -11.54 -8.97
C ARG A 9 -3.96 -10.61 -7.74
N LYS A 10 -2.81 -10.43 -7.10
CA LYS A 10 -2.69 -9.63 -5.87
C LYS A 10 -2.24 -8.23 -6.23
N VAL A 11 -2.88 -7.22 -5.66
CA VAL A 11 -2.54 -5.81 -5.88
C VAL A 11 -2.12 -5.22 -4.54
N ALA A 12 -0.84 -4.87 -4.43
CA ALA A 12 -0.26 -4.22 -3.27
C ALA A 12 -0.30 -2.69 -3.41
N LEU A 13 -0.84 -2.00 -2.41
CA LEU A 13 -0.66 -0.57 -2.22
C LEU A 13 0.44 -0.35 -1.17
N VAL A 14 1.59 0.16 -1.57
CA VAL A 14 2.74 0.39 -0.67
C VAL A 14 2.87 1.88 -0.39
N THR A 15 2.56 2.32 0.82
CA THR A 15 2.79 3.71 1.23
C THR A 15 4.23 3.93 1.65
N GLY A 16 4.77 5.13 1.42
CA GLY A 16 6.19 5.40 1.69
C GLY A 16 7.12 4.69 0.70
N ALA A 17 6.67 4.51 -0.54
CA ALA A 17 7.36 3.75 -1.59
C ALA A 17 8.80 4.24 -1.89
N SER A 18 9.09 5.51 -1.63
CA SER A 18 10.43 6.11 -1.81
C SER A 18 11.38 5.88 -0.62
N GLY A 19 10.88 5.37 0.51
CA GLY A 19 11.68 5.10 1.71
C GLY A 19 12.50 3.81 1.61
N VAL A 20 13.43 3.59 2.54
CA VAL A 20 14.27 2.38 2.57
C VAL A 20 13.41 1.11 2.68
N ILE A 21 12.46 1.09 3.62
CA ILE A 21 11.55 -0.05 3.82
C ILE A 21 10.64 -0.23 2.60
N GLY A 22 10.05 0.86 2.09
CA GLY A 22 9.15 0.82 0.94
C GLY A 22 9.83 0.28 -0.33
N ARG A 23 11.05 0.71 -0.63
CA ARG A 23 11.81 0.23 -1.79
C ARG A 23 12.13 -1.27 -1.69
N ASN A 24 12.66 -1.71 -0.54
CA ASN A 24 12.95 -3.14 -0.32
C ASN A 24 11.69 -4.01 -0.44
N LEU A 25 10.56 -3.53 0.09
CA LEU A 25 9.29 -4.24 -0.04
C LEU A 25 8.81 -4.32 -1.50
N ILE A 26 8.91 -3.21 -2.24
CA ILE A 26 8.56 -3.18 -3.66
C ILE A 26 9.44 -4.14 -4.47
N GLU A 27 10.75 -4.14 -4.23
CA GLU A 27 11.68 -5.07 -4.87
C GLU A 27 11.33 -6.53 -4.57
N HIS A 28 11.03 -6.84 -3.30
CA HIS A 28 10.60 -8.17 -2.91
C HIS A 28 9.29 -8.58 -3.58
N LEU A 29 8.27 -7.73 -3.55
CA LEU A 29 6.98 -8.02 -4.20
C LEU A 29 7.13 -8.15 -5.72
N ALA A 30 8.01 -7.35 -6.34
CA ALA A 30 8.28 -7.41 -7.76
C ALA A 30 8.98 -8.72 -8.17
N SER A 31 9.69 -9.38 -7.25
CA SER A 31 10.28 -10.70 -7.48
C SER A 31 9.24 -11.83 -7.54
N LEU A 32 8.04 -11.60 -6.98
CA LEU A 32 6.97 -12.58 -6.93
C LEU A 32 6.08 -12.49 -8.18
N PRO A 33 5.63 -13.62 -8.75
CA PRO A 33 4.95 -13.63 -10.05
C PRO A 33 3.53 -13.02 -10.03
N ASP A 34 2.84 -13.10 -8.89
CA ASP A 34 1.39 -12.82 -8.78
C ASP A 34 1.06 -11.40 -8.27
N TRP A 35 2.04 -10.51 -8.17
CA TRP A 35 1.86 -9.17 -7.61
C TRP A 35 1.89 -8.05 -8.66
N GLU A 36 0.88 -7.21 -8.60
CA GLU A 36 0.91 -5.83 -9.09
C GLU A 36 1.12 -4.87 -7.93
N ILE A 37 1.86 -3.81 -8.17
CA ILE A 37 2.33 -2.92 -7.12
C ILE A 37 1.96 -1.48 -7.46
N ILE A 38 1.37 -0.80 -6.49
CA ILE A 38 1.04 0.62 -6.50
C ILE A 38 1.87 1.27 -5.39
N GLY A 39 2.96 1.93 -5.76
CA GLY A 39 3.77 2.70 -4.83
C GLY A 39 3.15 4.08 -4.59
N VAL A 40 2.98 4.49 -3.34
CA VAL A 40 2.54 5.84 -2.98
C VAL A 40 3.67 6.57 -2.27
N SER A 41 4.02 7.74 -2.82
CA SER A 41 5.00 8.64 -2.22
C SER A 41 4.69 10.08 -2.65
N ARG A 42 5.19 11.08 -1.94
CA ARG A 42 4.95 12.49 -2.32
C ARG A 42 5.56 12.87 -3.67
N ARG A 43 6.67 12.23 -4.05
CA ARG A 43 7.43 12.54 -5.27
C ARG A 43 7.14 11.57 -6.42
N GLY A 44 6.33 10.53 -6.21
CA GLY A 44 6.20 9.42 -7.13
C GLY A 44 7.48 8.58 -7.23
N GLY A 45 7.67 7.97 -8.40
CA GLY A 45 8.81 7.12 -8.72
C GLY A 45 8.71 6.60 -10.15
N GLU A 46 9.77 5.96 -10.62
CA GLU A 46 9.83 5.42 -11.99
C GLU A 46 8.99 4.13 -12.09
N PRO A 47 8.01 4.08 -13.00
CA PRO A 47 7.20 2.87 -13.20
C PRO A 47 8.01 1.74 -13.83
N SER A 48 7.55 0.51 -13.62
CA SER A 48 8.08 -0.69 -14.28
C SER A 48 6.93 -1.65 -14.65
N ALA A 49 7.24 -2.79 -15.27
CA ALA A 49 6.24 -3.69 -15.85
C ALA A 49 5.06 -4.07 -14.92
N ARG A 50 5.30 -4.17 -13.60
CA ARG A 50 4.26 -4.49 -12.59
C ARG A 50 4.17 -3.46 -11.47
N LEU A 51 4.82 -2.30 -11.64
CA LEU A 51 4.90 -1.25 -10.63
C LEU A 51 4.45 0.08 -11.24
N ARG A 52 3.45 0.68 -10.63
CA ARG A 52 3.08 2.08 -10.90
C ARG A 52 3.20 2.90 -9.64
N TYR A 53 3.43 4.20 -9.80
CA TYR A 53 3.48 5.14 -8.70
C TYR A 53 2.30 6.10 -8.73
N ILE A 54 1.85 6.49 -7.54
CA ILE A 54 0.91 7.58 -7.32
C ILE A 54 1.60 8.61 -6.44
N ALA A 55 1.75 9.81 -6.98
CA ALA A 55 2.33 10.92 -6.26
C ALA A 55 1.28 11.55 -5.34
N ALA A 56 1.22 11.15 -4.07
CA ALA A 56 0.24 11.66 -3.10
C ALA A 56 0.87 11.98 -1.74
N ASP A 57 0.33 13.00 -1.08
CA ASP A 57 0.61 13.31 0.32
C ASP A 57 -0.44 12.64 1.22
N LEU A 58 0.00 11.64 1.96
CA LEU A 58 -0.86 10.88 2.89
C LEU A 58 -1.19 11.65 4.17
N LEU A 59 -0.53 12.78 4.41
CA LEU A 59 -0.84 13.68 5.52
C LEU A 59 -1.90 14.72 5.14
N ASP A 60 -2.23 14.85 3.86
CA ASP A 60 -3.32 15.68 3.35
C ASP A 60 -4.53 14.78 3.01
N PRO A 61 -5.60 14.82 3.81
CA PRO A 61 -6.80 14.00 3.57
C PRO A 61 -7.49 14.31 2.24
N ALA A 62 -7.41 15.56 1.75
CA ALA A 62 -8.02 15.95 0.47
C ALA A 62 -7.21 15.35 -0.69
N ASP A 63 -5.88 15.53 -0.68
CA ASP A 63 -4.98 14.96 -1.70
C ASP A 63 -5.06 13.43 -1.74
N SER A 64 -5.10 12.80 -0.57
CA SER A 64 -5.26 11.35 -0.45
C SER A 64 -6.59 10.87 -1.01
N ARG A 65 -7.69 11.55 -0.70
CA ARG A 65 -9.02 11.17 -1.18
C ARG A 65 -9.12 11.34 -2.70
N GLU A 66 -8.58 12.43 -3.24
CA GLU A 66 -8.58 12.69 -4.67
C GLU A 66 -7.79 11.62 -5.43
N LYS A 67 -6.56 11.31 -4.97
CA LYS A 67 -5.63 10.47 -5.73
C LYS A 67 -5.80 8.98 -5.48
N LEU A 68 -6.29 8.59 -4.30
CA LEU A 68 -6.47 7.19 -3.93
C LEU A 68 -7.93 6.75 -3.92
N GLY A 69 -8.89 7.68 -3.87
CA GLY A 69 -10.31 7.36 -3.78
C GLY A 69 -10.87 6.57 -4.97
N GLY A 70 -10.23 6.67 -6.14
CA GLY A 70 -10.58 5.90 -7.33
C GLY A 70 -9.92 4.51 -7.42
N LEU A 71 -9.10 4.11 -6.45
CA LEU A 71 -8.41 2.82 -6.50
C LEU A 71 -9.35 1.67 -6.17
N SER A 72 -9.89 1.05 -7.21
CA SER A 72 -10.55 -0.24 -7.13
C SER A 72 -9.55 -1.38 -7.37
N GLY A 73 -9.62 -2.45 -6.58
CA GLY A 73 -8.86 -3.69 -6.81
C GLY A 73 -7.58 -3.85 -5.99
N VAL A 74 -7.25 -2.91 -5.10
CA VAL A 74 -6.21 -3.13 -4.08
C VAL A 74 -6.64 -4.29 -3.18
N THR A 75 -5.79 -5.30 -3.05
CA THR A 75 -6.06 -6.46 -2.18
C THR A 75 -5.26 -6.41 -0.88
N HIS A 76 -4.11 -5.73 -0.88
CA HIS A 76 -3.26 -5.60 0.30
C HIS A 76 -2.71 -4.18 0.40
N ILE A 77 -2.70 -3.62 1.61
CA ILE A 77 -2.09 -2.32 1.90
C ILE A 77 -0.89 -2.55 2.83
N PHE A 78 0.27 -2.05 2.43
CA PHE A 78 1.49 -2.07 3.21
C PHE A 78 1.87 -0.65 3.61
N TYR A 79 1.90 -0.39 4.92
CA TYR A 79 2.25 0.92 5.43
C TYR A 79 3.76 1.00 5.71
N ALA A 80 4.54 1.53 4.77
CA ALA A 80 6.00 1.69 4.89
C ALA A 80 6.44 3.17 4.98
N ALA A 81 5.50 4.06 5.34
CA ALA A 81 5.73 5.49 5.52
C ALA A 81 6.17 5.89 6.95
N TYR A 82 6.58 4.94 7.79
CA TYR A 82 6.95 5.21 9.19
C TYR A 82 8.13 6.19 9.27
N GLN A 83 7.86 7.40 9.76
CA GLN A 83 8.88 8.31 10.28
C GLN A 83 8.81 8.26 11.80
N ASP A 84 9.97 8.12 12.45
CA ASP A 84 10.11 8.21 13.90
C ASP A 84 9.34 9.42 14.44
N ARG A 85 8.26 9.16 15.18
CA ARG A 85 7.66 10.15 16.08
C ARG A 85 7.75 9.59 17.50
N PRO A 86 8.12 10.42 18.50
CA PRO A 86 8.47 9.96 19.84
C PRO A 86 7.33 9.35 20.67
N THR A 87 6.08 9.32 20.19
CA THR A 87 4.96 8.77 20.96
C THR A 87 3.97 7.99 20.12
N TRP A 88 3.92 6.69 20.38
CA TRP A 88 2.97 5.69 19.87
C TRP A 88 1.59 5.75 20.56
N ALA A 89 1.33 6.75 21.41
CA ALA A 89 0.27 6.69 22.42
C ALA A 89 -1.07 7.36 22.04
N GLU A 90 -1.21 8.04 20.90
CA GLU A 90 -2.45 8.77 20.56
C GLU A 90 -3.17 8.30 19.28
N LEU A 91 -2.75 7.19 18.65
CA LEU A 91 -3.33 6.74 17.37
C LEU A 91 -3.95 5.33 17.39
N VAL A 92 -4.08 4.70 18.56
CA VAL A 92 -4.84 3.44 18.72
C VAL A 92 -6.09 3.66 19.59
N GLU A 93 -6.92 4.64 19.23
CA GLU A 93 -8.34 4.69 19.60
C GLU A 93 -9.09 5.34 18.43
N PRO A 94 -9.42 4.58 17.36
CA PRO A 94 -10.68 3.80 17.35
C PRO A 94 -10.65 2.48 16.55
N ASN A 95 -9.51 1.89 16.20
CA ASN A 95 -9.46 0.68 15.35
C ASN A 95 -9.70 -0.67 16.07
N VAL A 96 -10.16 -0.66 17.32
CA VAL A 96 -10.54 -1.90 18.07
C VAL A 96 -11.99 -1.87 18.57
N ALA A 97 -12.79 -0.86 18.23
CA ALA A 97 -14.21 -0.80 18.59
C ALA A 97 -15.12 -1.14 17.40
N MET A 98 -14.95 -2.35 16.84
CA MET A 98 -16.03 -2.98 16.07
C MET A 98 -16.10 -4.46 16.44
N ARG A 99 -16.54 -4.73 17.68
CA ARG A 99 -17.18 -6.01 18.01
C ARG A 99 -18.58 -5.97 17.42
N ILE A 100 -18.79 -6.85 16.44
CA ILE A 100 -20.09 -7.26 15.96
C ILE A 100 -20.80 -7.93 17.14
N SER A 101 -21.85 -7.31 17.67
CA SER A 101 -22.83 -8.01 18.49
C SER A 101 -24.04 -8.33 17.62
N SER A 102 -24.31 -9.63 17.51
CA SER A 102 -25.57 -10.25 17.11
C SER A 102 -26.78 -9.67 17.82
#